data_AF-A0A2E7RUY7-F1
#
_entry.id   AF-A0A2E7RUY7-F1
#
_cell.length_a   1.000
_cell.length_b   1.000
_cell.length_c   1.000
_cell.angle_alpha   90.00
_cell.angle_beta   90.00
_cell.angle_gamma   90.00
#
_symmetry.space_group_name_H-M   'P 1'
#
loop_
_entity.id
_entity.type
_entity.pdbx_description
1 polymer ?
#
loop_
_entity_poly.entity_id
_entity_poly.type
_entity_poly.pdbx_seq_one_letter_code
_entity_poly.pdbx_strand_id
1 'polypeptide(L)'
;MGALILAVLAVILLRQPREARDPQWQPDQPGLRFDSVILYTRTGCHLCHQALDTLLLHSEFLTAISEVDIDTDPELVERFGKSVPVVVIDGRERFRGQVNVLLLRRLIDATVPHAPPQ
;
A
#
# COMPACT_ATOMS: atom_id res chain seq x y z
N MET A 1 20.77 33.19 -1.98
CA MET A 1 20.34 31.96 -1.28
C MET A 1 19.21 31.33 -2.08
N GLY A 2 19.48 30.42 -3.02
CA GLY A 2 18.42 29.90 -3.91
C GLY A 2 18.81 28.69 -4.76
N ALA A 3 20.11 28.42 -4.93
CA ALA A 3 20.60 27.28 -5.71
C ALA A 3 20.61 25.94 -4.93
N LEU A 4 20.67 25.97 -3.59
CA LEU A 4 20.76 24.76 -2.77
C LEU A 4 19.44 23.98 -2.66
N ILE A 5 18.28 24.63 -2.77
CA ILE A 5 16.96 23.98 -2.64
C ILE A 5 16.64 23.13 -3.89
N LEU A 6 16.98 23.64 -5.08
CA LEU A 6 16.79 22.94 -6.36
C LEU A 6 17.66 21.67 -6.48
N ALA A 7 18.90 21.72 -5.99
CA ALA A 7 19.80 20.56 -6.03
C ALA A 7 19.32 19.42 -5.11
N VAL A 8 18.75 19.74 -3.94
CA VAL A 8 18.22 18.74 -3.00
C VAL A 8 16.96 18.06 -3.57
N LEU A 9 16.04 18.82 -4.17
CA LEU A 9 14.87 18.27 -4.87
C LEU A 9 15.23 17.34 -6.03
N ALA A 10 16.24 17.70 -6.83
CA ALA A 10 16.72 16.87 -7.93
C ALA A 10 17.39 15.56 -7.46
N VAL A 11 18.14 15.60 -6.35
CA VAL A 11 18.77 14.40 -5.77
C VAL A 11 17.74 13.46 -5.14
N ILE A 12 16.69 13.99 -4.50
CA ILE A 12 15.55 13.20 -4.00
C ILE A 12 14.79 12.56 -5.16
N LEU A 13 14.62 13.33 -6.25
CA LEU A 13 14.32 12.90 -7.61
C LEU A 13 14.94 11.53 -7.90
N LEU A 14 16.26 11.54 -8.03
CA LEU A 14 17.09 10.48 -8.60
C LEU A 14 17.24 9.21 -7.75
N ARG A 15 16.82 9.21 -6.47
CA ARG A 15 16.98 8.07 -5.56
C ARG A 15 15.74 7.16 -5.42
N GLN A 16 14.65 7.46 -6.11
CA GLN A 16 13.43 6.65 -6.07
C GLN A 16 13.58 5.38 -6.93
N PRO A 17 13.15 4.19 -6.47
CA PRO A 17 13.16 2.97 -7.27
C PRO A 17 12.33 3.16 -8.54
N ARG A 18 12.85 2.72 -9.70
CA ARG A 18 12.27 2.93 -11.04
C ARG A 18 10.80 2.50 -11.17
N GLU A 19 10.35 1.53 -10.36
CA GLU A 19 8.98 1.00 -10.38
C GLU A 19 7.95 1.93 -9.73
N ALA A 20 8.36 2.77 -8.78
CA ALA A 20 7.49 3.78 -8.13
C ALA A 20 7.29 5.05 -8.99
N ARG A 21 7.87 5.06 -10.20
CA ARG A 21 8.18 6.27 -10.95
C ARG A 21 7.52 6.33 -12.32
N ASP A 22 6.43 5.60 -12.51
CA ASP A 22 5.49 5.91 -13.59
C ASP A 22 4.45 6.91 -13.07
N PRO A 23 4.68 8.22 -13.25
CA PRO A 23 3.72 9.27 -12.87
C PRO A 23 2.47 9.30 -13.76
N GLN A 24 2.37 8.42 -14.77
CA GLN A 24 1.24 8.36 -15.70
C GLN A 24 0.32 7.17 -15.46
N TRP A 25 0.65 6.25 -14.55
CA TRP A 25 -0.23 5.12 -14.29
C TRP A 25 -1.55 5.60 -13.70
N GLN A 26 -2.63 5.30 -14.41
CA GLN A 26 -4.01 5.47 -14.01
C GLN A 26 -4.79 4.29 -14.61
N PRO A 27 -5.69 3.62 -13.88
CA PRO A 27 -6.52 2.59 -14.47
C PRO A 27 -7.49 3.19 -15.50
N ASP A 28 -7.90 2.41 -16.50
CA ASP A 28 -8.82 2.83 -17.56
C ASP A 28 -10.18 3.34 -17.04
N GLN A 29 -10.57 2.92 -15.84
CA GLN A 29 -11.82 3.31 -15.20
C GLN A 29 -11.57 3.84 -13.77
N PRO A 30 -12.21 4.94 -13.34
CA PRO A 30 -12.12 5.39 -11.95
C PRO A 30 -12.95 4.50 -11.00
N GLY A 31 -12.80 4.68 -9.68
CA GLY A 31 -13.69 4.12 -8.66
C GLY A 31 -13.10 3.00 -7.81
N LEU A 32 -13.78 2.69 -6.70
CA LEU A 32 -13.38 1.67 -5.74
C LEU A 32 -13.34 0.26 -6.38
N ARG A 33 -12.34 -0.52 -6.01
CA ARG A 33 -12.08 -1.87 -6.53
C ARG A 33 -12.25 -2.99 -5.51
N PHE A 34 -12.17 -2.67 -4.23
CA PHE A 34 -12.21 -3.66 -3.16
C PHE A 34 -13.09 -3.18 -2.01
N ASP A 35 -13.83 -4.10 -1.41
CA ASP A 35 -14.76 -3.84 -0.33
C ASP A 35 -14.07 -3.85 1.05
N SER A 36 -12.91 -4.51 1.16
CA SER A 36 -12.14 -4.58 2.40
C SER A 36 -10.63 -4.59 2.18
N VAL A 37 -9.91 -3.81 3.00
CA VAL A 37 -8.45 -3.79 3.06
C VAL A 37 -8.02 -3.82 4.53
N ILE A 38 -7.27 -4.85 4.91
CA ILE A 38 -6.70 -5.02 6.26
C ILE A 38 -5.18 -5.05 6.15
N LEU A 39 -4.51 -4.23 6.94
CA LEU A 39 -3.07 -4.25 7.15
C LEU A 39 -2.78 -4.82 8.55
N TYR A 40 -2.33 -6.07 8.60
CA TYR A 40 -1.76 -6.62 9.82
C TYR A 40 -0.37 -6.02 10.03
N THR A 41 -0.21 -5.32 11.14
CA THR A 41 0.94 -4.48 11.46
C THR A 41 1.44 -4.77 12.89
N ARG A 42 2.50 -4.10 13.30
CA ARG A 42 2.93 -4.03 14.70
C ARG A 42 3.66 -2.73 15.01
N THR A 43 3.70 -2.38 16.29
CA THR A 43 4.42 -1.19 16.77
C THR A 43 5.92 -1.26 16.42
N GLY A 44 6.50 -0.13 15.97
CA GLY A 44 7.93 -0.01 15.67
C GLY A 44 8.38 -0.68 14.36
N CYS A 45 7.45 -1.10 13.51
CA CYS A 45 7.75 -1.77 12.23
C CYS A 45 7.88 -0.77 11.07
N HIS A 46 9.10 -0.45 10.66
CA HIS A 46 9.34 0.46 9.53
C HIS A 46 8.74 -0.03 8.22
N LEU A 47 8.80 -1.34 7.93
CA LEU A 47 8.18 -1.91 6.73
C LEU A 47 6.66 -1.77 6.74
N CYS A 48 6.04 -1.81 7.92
CA CYS A 48 4.60 -1.67 8.05
C CYS A 48 4.15 -0.24 7.73
N HIS A 49 4.91 0.77 8.16
CA HIS A 49 4.68 2.15 7.74
C HIS A 49 4.81 2.32 6.22
N GLN A 50 5.85 1.73 5.60
CA GLN A 50 6.01 1.79 4.14
C GLN A 50 4.86 1.10 3.39
N ALA A 51 4.35 -0.01 3.91
CA ALA A 51 3.19 -0.69 3.35
C ALA A 51 1.94 0.19 3.44
N LEU A 52 1.69 0.82 4.60
CA LEU A 52 0.58 1.75 4.78
C LEU A 52 0.68 2.94 3.82
N ASP A 53 1.84 3.59 3.73
CA ASP A 53 2.07 4.71 2.81
C ASP A 53 1.78 4.31 1.36
N THR A 54 2.22 3.12 0.96
CA THR A 54 1.98 2.59 -0.39
C THR A 54 0.49 2.39 -0.67
N LEU A 55 -0.26 1.87 0.30
CA LEU A 55 -1.71 1.68 0.18
C LEU A 55 -2.45 3.03 0.16
N LEU A 56 -2.07 3.97 1.02
CA LEU A 56 -2.69 5.30 1.08
C LEU A 56 -2.51 6.11 -0.22
N LEU A 57 -1.36 5.95 -0.90
CA LEU A 57 -1.13 6.53 -2.22
C LEU A 57 -2.10 6.03 -3.30
N HIS A 58 -2.78 4.90 -3.08
CA HIS A 58 -3.76 4.31 -3.99
C HIS A 58 -5.18 4.29 -3.38
N SER A 59 -5.42 5.07 -2.32
CA SER A 59 -6.67 5.07 -1.55
C SER A 59 -7.92 5.42 -2.35
N GLU A 60 -7.80 6.06 -3.52
CA GLU A 60 -8.93 6.31 -4.42
C GLU A 60 -9.54 5.02 -5.03
N PHE A 61 -8.81 3.90 -4.99
CA PHE A 61 -9.24 2.60 -5.49
C PHE A 61 -9.53 1.59 -4.37
N LEU A 62 -9.18 1.94 -3.13
CA LEU A 62 -9.28 1.08 -1.96
C LEU A 62 -10.37 1.62 -1.03
N THR A 63 -11.06 0.74 -0.32
CA THR A 63 -11.83 1.18 0.86
C THR A 63 -10.88 1.66 1.98
N ALA A 64 -11.45 2.14 3.08
CA ALA A 64 -10.69 2.51 4.27
C ALA A 64 -9.82 1.32 4.75
N ILE A 65 -8.54 1.60 4.98
CA ILE A 65 -7.57 0.60 5.43
C ILE A 65 -7.75 0.37 6.93
N SER A 66 -8.03 -0.87 7.33
CA SER A 66 -8.08 -1.27 8.73
C SER A 66 -6.70 -1.78 9.16
N GLU A 67 -6.06 -1.06 10.08
CA GLU A 67 -4.82 -1.51 10.70
C GLU A 67 -5.12 -2.39 11.92
N VAL A 68 -4.52 -3.57 11.97
CA VAL A 68 -4.67 -4.52 13.07
C VAL A 68 -3.28 -4.83 13.64
N ASP A 69 -3.05 -4.42 14.88
CA ASP A 69 -1.81 -4.74 15.60
C ASP A 69 -1.83 -6.22 16.02
N ILE A 70 -0.96 -7.01 15.40
CA ILE A 70 -0.89 -8.45 15.68
C ILE A 70 -0.44 -8.76 17.10
N ASP A 71 0.28 -7.85 17.76
CA ASP A 71 0.80 -8.10 19.12
C ASP A 71 -0.30 -8.03 20.19
N THR A 72 -1.53 -7.67 19.80
CA THR A 72 -2.72 -7.69 20.66
C THR A 72 -3.43 -9.05 20.71
N ASP A 73 -3.08 -9.99 19.83
CA ASP A 73 -3.71 -11.31 19.71
C ASP A 73 -2.67 -12.43 19.49
N PRO A 74 -2.52 -13.36 20.43
CA PRO A 74 -1.58 -14.49 20.30
C PRO A 74 -1.75 -15.32 19.03
N GLU A 75 -2.97 -15.49 18.52
CA GLU A 75 -3.22 -16.26 17.29
C GLU A 75 -2.67 -15.52 16.06
N LEU A 76 -2.79 -14.18 16.04
CA LEU A 76 -2.20 -13.35 15.00
C LEU A 76 -0.67 -13.32 15.09
N VAL A 77 -0.10 -13.32 16.30
CA VAL A 77 1.35 -13.46 16.49
C VAL A 77 1.86 -14.80 15.93
N GLU A 78 1.17 -15.90 16.21
CA GLU A 78 1.54 -17.22 15.69
C GLU A 78 1.48 -17.22 14.15
N ARG A 79 0.42 -16.67 13.57
CA ARG A 79 0.19 -16.67 12.12
C ARG A 79 1.09 -15.70 11.35
N PHE A 80 1.34 -14.52 11.88
CA PHE A 80 1.96 -13.40 11.15
C PHE A 80 3.23 -12.84 11.78
N GLY A 81 3.65 -13.30 12.95
CA GLY A 81 4.73 -12.71 13.74
C GLY A 81 6.08 -12.56 13.02
N LYS A 82 6.33 -13.34 11.96
CA LYS A 82 7.55 -13.29 11.13
C LYS A 82 7.35 -12.68 9.74
N SER A 83 6.14 -12.25 9.42
CA SER A 83 5.77 -11.84 8.06
C SER A 83 5.06 -10.50 7.97
N VAL A 84 4.82 -9.82 9.10
CA VAL A 84 4.29 -8.45 9.08
C VAL A 84 5.24 -7.50 8.32
N PRO A 85 4.71 -6.55 7.53
CA PRO A 85 3.28 -6.33 7.29
C PRO A 85 2.63 -7.41 6.40
N VAL A 86 1.37 -7.73 6.67
CA VAL A 86 0.54 -8.58 5.81
C VAL A 86 -0.69 -7.81 5.37
N VAL A 87 -0.92 -7.75 4.06
CA VAL A 87 -2.09 -7.06 3.48
C VAL A 87 -3.10 -8.09 3.01
N VAL A 88 -4.31 -8.00 3.53
CA VAL A 88 -5.47 -8.78 3.11
C VAL A 88 -6.45 -7.87 2.39
N ILE A 89 -6.84 -8.26 1.18
CA ILE A 89 -7.82 -7.54 0.37
C ILE A 89 -8.93 -8.53 0.00
N ASP A 90 -10.17 -8.20 0.34
CA ASP A 90 -11.36 -9.06 0.14
C ASP A 90 -11.15 -10.48 0.67
N GLY A 91 -10.65 -10.56 1.91
CA GLY A 91 -10.39 -11.82 2.61
C GLY A 91 -9.20 -12.63 2.07
N ARG A 92 -8.46 -12.11 1.07
CA ARG A 92 -7.29 -12.79 0.49
C ARG A 92 -6.00 -12.08 0.86
N GLU A 93 -5.02 -12.81 1.38
CA GLU A 93 -3.66 -12.29 1.56
C GLU A 93 -3.04 -11.98 0.19
N ARG A 94 -2.75 -10.70 -0.07
CA ARG A 94 -2.17 -10.23 -1.33
C ARG A 94 -0.68 -9.93 -1.21
N PHE A 95 -0.23 -9.48 -0.03
CA PHE A 95 1.15 -9.09 0.21
C PHE A 95 1.63 -9.55 1.59
N ARG A 96 2.91 -9.93 1.66
CA ARG A 96 3.67 -10.12 2.90
C ARG A 96 4.99 -9.37 2.73
N GLY A 97 5.42 -8.64 3.76
CA GLY A 97 6.57 -7.74 3.63
C GLY A 97 6.27 -6.54 2.73
N GLN A 98 7.23 -6.12 1.90
CA GLN A 98 7.08 -4.93 1.07
C GLN A 98 5.91 -5.07 0.08
N VAL A 99 5.02 -4.06 0.03
CA VAL A 99 3.97 -3.96 -0.99
C VAL A 99 4.62 -3.55 -2.32
N ASN A 100 4.67 -4.48 -3.26
CA ASN A 100 5.17 -4.17 -4.60
C ASN A 100 4.10 -3.36 -5.36
N VAL A 101 4.43 -2.10 -5.67
CA VAL A 101 3.53 -1.14 -6.33
C VAL A 101 3.04 -1.66 -7.69
N LEU A 102 3.91 -2.28 -8.49
CA LEU A 102 3.51 -2.80 -9.80
C LEU A 102 2.48 -3.93 -9.68
N LEU A 103 2.62 -4.80 -8.69
CA LEU A 103 1.64 -5.86 -8.43
C LEU A 103 0.33 -5.31 -7.86
N LEU A 104 0.38 -4.30 -6.99
CA LEU A 104 -0.81 -3.60 -6.50
C LEU A 104 -1.58 -2.95 -7.66
N ARG A 105 -0.88 -2.27 -8.56
CA ARG A 105 -1.46 -1.65 -9.76
C ARG A 105 -2.11 -2.68 -10.68
N ARG A 106 -1.42 -3.77 -10.98
CA ARG A 106 -2.00 -4.88 -11.75
C ARG A 106 -3.25 -5.47 -11.09
N LEU A 107 -3.27 -5.52 -9.77
CA LEU A 107 -4.45 -6.00 -9.04
C LEU A 107 -5.63 -5.03 -9.18
N ILE A 108 -5.37 -3.72 -9.13
CA ILE A 108 -6.38 -2.67 -9.38
C ILE A 108 -6.89 -2.74 -10.83
N ASP A 109 -5.98 -2.86 -11.81
CA ASP A 109 -6.31 -2.92 -13.24
C ASP A 109 -7.13 -4.17 -13.59
N ALA A 110 -6.85 -5.30 -12.94
CA ALA A 110 -7.55 -6.55 -13.16
C ALA A 110 -8.92 -6.64 -12.45
N THR A 111 -9.27 -5.66 -11.62
CA THR A 111 -10.50 -5.66 -10.83
C THR A 111 -11.47 -4.62 -11.36
N VAL A 112 -12.70 -5.04 -11.65
CA VAL A 112 -13.74 -4.14 -12.16
C VAL A 112 -14.21 -3.23 -11.02
N PRO A 113 -14.34 -1.91 -11.26
CA PRO A 113 -14.94 -1.03 -10.25
C PRO A 113 -16.36 -1.46 -9.91
N HIS A 114 -16.66 -1.51 -8.63
CA HIS A 114 -18.04 -1.63 -8.16
C HIS A 114 -18.58 -0.24 -7.78
N ALA A 115 -19.89 -0.09 -7.90
CA ALA A 115 -20.55 1.17 -7.55
C ALA A 115 -20.27 1.51 -6.07
N PRO A 116 -20.05 2.79 -5.72
CA PRO A 116 -19.89 3.18 -4.33
C PRO A 116 -21.10 2.72 -3.51
N PRO A 117 -20.91 2.28 -2.25
CA PRO A 117 -22.04 2.02 -1.37
C PRO A 117 -22.88 3.30 -1.27
N GLN A 118 -24.17 3.15 -1.53
CA GLN A 118 -25.18 4.21 -1.49
C GLN A 118 -25.66 4.48 -0.07
#